data_AF-A0A224XRP2-F1
#
_entry.id   AF-A0A224XRP2-F1
#
_cell.length_a   1.000
_cell.length_b   1.000
_cell.length_c   1.000
_cell.angle_alpha   90.00
_cell.angle_beta   90.00
_cell.angle_gamma   90.00
#
_symmetry.space_group_name_H-M   'P 1'
#
loop_
_entity.id
_entity.type
_entity.pdbx_description
1 polymer ?
#
loop_
_entity_poly.entity_id
_entity_poly.type
_entity_poly.pdbx_seq_one_letter_code
_entity_poly.pdbx_strand_id
1 'polypeptide(L)'
;MKVYAFIALLIVSGAMRSNRESEKMLCCNDYAFKLPILYSSTISRERFKCISSYLRFDGMYLREERRPTDKLAALREVTDMFTTILSTIL
;
A
#
# COMPACT_ATOMS: atom_id res chain seq x y z
N MET A 1 -0.40 5.36 -12.44
CA MET A 1 -0.79 3.98 -12.80
C MET A 1 -0.24 2.92 -11.82
N LYS A 2 1.07 2.85 -11.52
CA LYS A 2 1.65 1.78 -10.67
C LYS A 2 1.21 1.77 -9.20
N VAL A 3 1.02 2.93 -8.57
CA VAL A 3 0.56 3.03 -7.17
C VAL A 3 -0.92 2.64 -7.04
N TYR A 4 -1.77 3.06 -7.98
CA TYR A 4 -3.19 2.67 -8.00
C TYR A 4 -3.36 1.15 -8.16
N ALA A 5 -2.57 0.52 -9.04
CA ALA A 5 -2.57 -0.94 -9.19
C ALA A 5 -2.15 -1.66 -7.89
N PHE A 6 -1.14 -1.13 -7.20
CA PHE A 6 -0.71 -1.63 -5.90
C PHE A 6 -1.82 -1.50 -4.83
N ILE A 7 -2.45 -0.33 -4.73
CA ILE A 7 -3.57 -0.11 -3.80
C ILE A 7 -4.75 -1.04 -4.12
N ALA A 8 -5.08 -1.23 -5.40
CA ALA A 8 -6.12 -2.15 -5.83
C ALA A 8 -5.83 -3.59 -5.37
N LEU A 9 -4.58 -4.05 -5.50
CA LEU A 9 -4.16 -5.37 -5.00
C LEU A 9 -4.32 -5.48 -3.47
N LEU A 10 -4.00 -4.43 -2.72
CA LEU A 10 -4.21 -4.42 -1.26
C LEU A 10 -5.70 -4.53 -0.89
N ILE A 11 -6.57 -3.81 -1.61
CA ILE A 11 -8.03 -3.87 -1.42
C ILE A 11 -8.55 -5.27 -1.71
N VAL A 12 -8.17 -5.85 -2.86
CA VAL A 12 -8.56 -7.21 -3.26
C VAL A 12 -8.05 -8.23 -2.24
N SER A 13 -6.82 -8.08 -1.75
CA SER A 13 -6.29 -9.00 -0.75
C SER A 13 -7.03 -8.95 0.58
N GLY A 14 -7.48 -7.76 1.00
CA GLY A 14 -8.36 -7.59 2.15
C GLY A 14 -9.72 -8.27 1.94
N ALA A 15 -10.36 -8.03 0.79
CA ALA A 15 -11.64 -8.65 0.44
C ALA A 15 -11.58 -10.19 0.40
N MET A 16 -10.45 -10.73 -0.08
CA MET A 16 -10.22 -12.17 -0.20
C MET A 16 -9.61 -12.81 1.06
N ARG A 17 -9.48 -12.06 2.16
CA ARG A 17 -8.89 -12.52 3.44
C ARG A 17 -7.49 -13.16 3.29
N SER A 18 -6.72 -12.66 2.34
CA SER A 18 -5.38 -13.16 1.99
C SER A 18 -4.25 -12.28 2.55
N ASN A 19 -4.56 -11.36 3.45
CA ASN A 19 -3.62 -10.39 4.00
C ASN A 19 -2.49 -11.00 4.85
N ARG A 20 -2.58 -12.30 5.19
CA ARG A 20 -1.54 -13.05 5.90
C ARG A 20 -0.72 -13.97 4.98
N GLU A 21 -1.08 -14.05 3.71
CA GLU A 21 -0.36 -14.85 2.74
C GLU A 21 1.00 -14.23 2.45
N SER A 22 2.01 -15.07 2.26
CA SER A 22 3.34 -14.59 1.91
C SER A 22 3.33 -13.98 0.51
N GLU A 23 4.18 -12.98 0.26
CA GLU A 23 4.36 -12.40 -1.08
C GLU A 23 4.73 -13.44 -2.14
N LYS A 24 5.44 -14.50 -1.73
CA LYS A 24 5.78 -15.63 -2.62
C LYS A 24 4.53 -16.41 -3.02
N MET A 25 3.63 -16.66 -2.07
CA MET A 25 2.37 -17.35 -2.32
C MET A 25 1.43 -16.49 -3.15
N LEU A 26 1.35 -15.19 -2.86
CA LEU A 26 0.54 -14.23 -3.62
C LEU A 26 1.03 -14.03 -5.05
N CYS A 27 2.25 -14.44 -5.41
CA CYS A 27 2.79 -14.29 -6.76
C CYS A 27 3.25 -15.63 -7.37
N CYS A 28 2.76 -16.77 -6.87
CA CYS A 28 3.10 -18.06 -7.46
C CYS A 28 2.37 -18.28 -8.79
N ASN A 29 2.99 -18.97 -9.75
CA ASN A 29 2.35 -19.34 -11.02
C ASN A 29 1.61 -20.68 -10.91
N ASP A 30 0.91 -20.90 -9.80
CA ASP A 30 0.09 -22.09 -9.63
C ASP A 30 -1.36 -21.77 -10.03
N TYR A 31 -1.78 -22.36 -11.14
CA TYR A 31 -3.11 -22.18 -11.73
C TYR A 31 -4.25 -22.67 -10.82
N ALA A 32 -3.96 -23.44 -9.77
CA ALA A 32 -4.95 -23.84 -8.77
C ALA A 32 -5.43 -22.64 -7.91
N PHE A 33 -4.67 -21.55 -7.85
CA PHE A 33 -4.99 -20.40 -7.03
C PHE A 33 -5.39 -19.18 -7.88
N LYS A 34 -6.56 -18.59 -7.58
CA LYS A 34 -7.08 -17.42 -8.31
C LYS A 34 -6.36 -16.11 -7.97
N LEU A 35 -5.86 -15.98 -6.75
CA LEU A 35 -5.17 -14.77 -6.27
C LEU A 35 -3.81 -14.55 -6.94
N PRO A 36 -2.96 -15.59 -7.08
CA PRO A 36 -1.65 -15.43 -7.69
C PRO A 36 -1.69 -15.02 -9.16
N ILE A 37 -2.75 -15.39 -9.87
CA ILE A 37 -3.02 -14.93 -11.24
C ILE A 37 -3.27 -13.42 -11.26
N LEU A 38 -4.14 -12.90 -10.37
CA LEU A 38 -4.47 -11.47 -10.29
C LEU A 38 -3.24 -10.61 -9.96
N TYR A 39 -2.40 -11.08 -9.04
CA TYR A 39 -1.16 -10.40 -8.68
C TYR A 39 -0.19 -10.37 -9.86
N SER A 40 0.10 -11.53 -10.46
CA SER A 40 1.08 -11.68 -11.54
C SER A 40 0.66 -10.96 -12.82
N SER A 41 -0.66 -10.83 -13.09
CA SER A 41 -1.17 -10.08 -14.24
C SER A 41 -1.16 -8.56 -14.04
N THR A 42 -1.18 -8.09 -12.78
CA THR A 42 -1.31 -6.67 -12.45
C THR A 42 0.06 -6.00 -12.27
N ILE A 43 0.98 -6.65 -11.57
CA ILE A 43 2.32 -6.10 -11.31
C ILE A 43 3.34 -7.23 -11.06
N SER A 44 4.60 -7.05 -11.44
CA SER A 44 5.63 -8.03 -11.12
C SER A 44 5.89 -8.11 -9.60
N ARG A 45 6.27 -9.29 -9.12
CA ARG A 45 6.61 -9.54 -7.71
C ARG A 45 7.70 -8.59 -7.21
N GLU A 46 8.75 -8.37 -7.99
CA GLU A 46 9.86 -7.49 -7.66
C GLU A 46 9.36 -6.05 -7.49
N ARG A 47 8.42 -5.64 -8.35
CA ARG A 47 7.85 -4.30 -8.30
C ARG A 47 6.89 -4.13 -7.14
N PHE A 48 6.08 -5.15 -6.80
CA PHE A 48 5.27 -5.16 -5.58
C PHE A 48 6.17 -5.00 -4.36
N LYS A 49 7.21 -5.83 -4.22
CA LYS A 49 8.18 -5.75 -3.12
C LYS A 49 8.88 -4.40 -3.03
N CYS A 50 9.28 -3.85 -4.17
CA CYS A 50 9.90 -2.53 -4.26
C CYS A 50 8.94 -1.45 -3.73
N ILE A 51 7.69 -1.43 -4.19
CA ILE A 51 6.70 -0.45 -3.73
C ILE A 51 6.45 -0.64 -2.22
N SER A 52 6.20 -1.87 -1.76
CA SER A 52 5.97 -2.16 -0.34
C SER A 52 7.10 -1.70 0.58
N SER A 53 8.36 -1.80 0.14
CA SER A 53 9.53 -1.45 0.95
C SER A 53 9.84 0.05 0.96
N TYR A 54 9.59 0.73 -0.17
CA TYR A 54 10.03 2.10 -0.40
C TYR A 54 8.90 3.13 -0.41
N LEU A 55 7.65 2.72 -0.17
CA LEU A 55 6.53 3.66 -0.06
C LEU A 55 6.79 4.65 1.09
N ARG A 56 6.63 5.94 0.80
CA ARG A 56 6.75 7.06 1.73
C ARG A 56 5.57 7.99 1.51
N PHE A 57 5.12 8.60 2.59
CA PHE A 57 3.96 9.51 2.63
C PHE A 57 4.36 10.90 3.14
N ASP A 58 5.66 11.15 3.21
CA ASP A 58 6.28 12.37 3.69
C ASP A 58 7.37 12.86 2.74
N GLY A 59 7.62 14.17 2.74
CA GLY A 59 8.79 14.75 2.11
C GLY A 59 10.04 14.57 2.98
N MET A 60 11.16 14.16 2.38
CA MET A 60 12.42 13.87 3.09
C MET A 60 12.88 15.04 3.98
N TYR A 61 12.79 16.26 3.46
CA TYR A 61 13.28 17.47 4.12
C TYR A 61 12.38 17.94 5.28
N LEU A 62 11.06 17.69 5.20
CA LEU A 62 10.10 18.13 6.21
C LEU A 62 10.07 17.21 7.44
N ARG A 63 10.58 15.98 7.29
CA ARG A 63 10.50 14.97 8.35
C ARG A 63 11.38 15.33 9.54
N GLU A 64 12.62 15.75 9.31
CA GLU A 64 13.55 16.07 10.40
C GLU A 64 13.07 17.27 11.22
N GLU A 65 12.53 18.28 10.53
CA GLU A 65 11.99 19.49 11.16
C GLU A 65 10.73 19.20 12.00
N ARG A 66 9.85 18.30 11.53
CA ARG A 66 8.58 17.98 12.21
C ARG A 66 8.69 16.89 13.28
N ARG A 67 9.69 16.01 13.20
CA ARG A 67 9.88 14.89 14.15
C ARG A 67 9.88 15.29 15.65
N PRO A 68 10.48 16.42 16.09
CA PRO A 68 10.47 16.77 17.51
C PRO A 68 9.08 17.14 18.05
N THR A 69 8.19 17.66 17.19
CA THR A 69 6.87 18.18 17.61
C THR A 69 5.72 17.26 17.21
N ASP A 70 5.89 16.49 16.12
CA ASP A 70 4.87 15.62 15.56
C ASP A 70 5.37 14.17 15.43
N LYS A 71 4.91 13.30 16.33
CA LYS A 71 5.19 11.86 16.29
C LYS A 71 4.61 11.17 15.04
N LEU A 72 3.60 11.76 14.41
CA LEU A 72 2.97 11.26 13.18
C LEU A 72 3.50 11.95 11.91
N ALA A 73 4.63 12.67 11.98
CA ALA A 73 5.17 13.44 10.86
C ALA A 73 5.27 12.66 9.53
N ALA A 74 5.58 11.36 9.59
CA ALA A 74 5.71 10.50 8.40
C ALA A 74 4.39 10.19 7.67
N LEU A 75 3.24 10.40 8.33
CA LEU A 75 1.90 10.11 7.83
C LEU A 75 0.95 11.31 7.97
N ARG A 76 1.44 12.45 8.48
CA ARG A 76 0.62 13.62 8.86
C ARG A 76 -0.27 14.08 7.72
N GLU A 77 0.34 14.37 6.58
CA GLU A 77 -0.37 14.92 5.41
C GLU A 77 -1.44 13.95 4.90
N VAL A 78 -1.12 12.66 4.84
CA VAL A 78 -2.10 11.64 4.42
C VAL A 78 -3.23 11.53 5.44
N THR A 79 -2.91 11.49 6.73
CA THR A 79 -3.92 11.41 7.79
C THR A 79 -4.88 12.60 7.74
N ASP A 80 -4.33 13.81 7.59
CA ASP A 80 -5.11 15.04 7.52
C ASP A 80 -6.00 15.08 6.27
N MET A 81 -5.53 14.56 5.13
CA MET A 81 -6.38 14.41 3.93
C MET A 81 -7.56 13.46 4.21
N PHE A 82 -7.30 12.30 4.84
CA PHE A 82 -8.36 11.34 5.15
C PHE A 82 -9.38 11.91 6.14
N THR A 83 -8.94 12.59 7.20
CA THR A 83 -9.85 13.18 8.20
C THR A 83 -10.69 14.30 7.60
N THR A 84 -10.09 15.14 6.75
CA THR A 84 -10.81 16.23 6.06
C THR A 84 -11.90 15.66 5.14
N ILE A 85 -11.59 14.65 4.33
CA ILE A 85 -12.56 14.00 3.45
C ILE A 85 -13.70 13.37 4.27
N LEU A 86 -13.37 12.64 5.35
CA LEU A 86 -14.38 12.03 6.22
C LEU A 86 -15.30 13.06 6.86
N SER A 87 -14.75 14.20 7.31
CA SER A 87 -15.54 15.29 7.89
C SER A 87 -16.44 16.02 6.88
N THR A 88 -16.20 15.84 5.58
CA THR A 88 -17.03 16.45 4.53
C THR A 88 -18.19 15.52 4.13
N ILE A 89 -18.05 14.22 4.38
CA ILE A 89 -19.03 13.19 3.99
C ILE A 89 -20.04 12.89 5.12
N LEU A 90 -19.66 13.19 6.37
CA LEU A 90 -20.51 13.08 7.57
C LEU A 90 -21.15 14.42 7.92
#